data_AF-A0A3D4FJ32-F1
#
_entry.id   AF-A0A3D4FJ32-F1
#
_cell.length_a   1.000
_cell.length_b   1.000
_cell.length_c   1.000
_cell.angle_alpha   90.00
_cell.angle_beta   90.00
_cell.angle_gamma   90.00
#
_symmetry.space_group_name_H-M   'P 1'
#
loop_
_entity.id
_entity.type
_entity.pdbx_description
1 polymer ?
#
loop_
_entity_poly.entity_id
_entity_poly.type
_entity_poly.pdbx_seq_one_letter_code
_entity_poly.pdbx_strand_id
1 'polypeptide(L)'
;MYTSVEIAKKAYKDEIENIVIANGADSSGIISSSVLAKKINAPILYTNKDYHKDYTSKEFFDFIKDRVKKDAKVYIIGGDSLISDEFIGYLRENCSKNFKIMRLSGADRFITNYHIVKEVYAK
;
A
#
# COMPACT_ATOMS: atom_id res chain seq x y z
N MET A 1 -8.67 8.79 -2.84
CA MET A 1 -8.32 7.80 -1.79
C MET A 1 -9.55 7.01 -1.36
N TYR A 2 -10.69 7.66 -1.10
CA TYR A 2 -11.99 6.98 -0.87
C TYR A 2 -12.34 5.91 -1.92
N THR A 3 -12.19 6.26 -3.20
CA THR A 3 -12.50 5.35 -4.32
C THR A 3 -11.70 4.04 -4.28
N SER A 4 -10.42 4.06 -3.90
CA SER A 4 -9.63 2.81 -3.83
C SER A 4 -10.10 1.90 -2.70
N VAL A 5 -10.54 2.45 -1.57
CA VAL A 5 -11.08 1.67 -0.46
C VAL A 5 -12.41 1.02 -0.89
N GLU A 6 -13.29 1.77 -1.54
CA GLU A 6 -14.56 1.25 -2.04
C GLU A 6 -14.39 0.18 -3.11
N ILE A 7 -13.44 0.35 -4.03
CA ILE A 7 -13.09 -0.70 -5.01
C ILE A 7 -12.58 -1.94 -4.28
N ALA A 8 -11.70 -1.78 -3.28
CA ALA A 8 -11.17 -2.90 -2.51
C ALA A 8 -12.28 -3.67 -1.77
N LYS A 9 -13.21 -2.98 -1.11
CA LYS A 9 -14.38 -3.61 -0.45
C LYS A 9 -15.24 -4.41 -1.42
N LYS A 10 -15.45 -3.92 -2.64
CA LYS A 10 -16.26 -4.61 -3.65
C LYS A 10 -15.53 -5.80 -4.28
N ALA A 11 -14.23 -5.67 -4.53
CA ALA A 11 -13.43 -6.69 -5.20
C ALA A 11 -12.99 -7.82 -4.26
N TYR A 12 -12.76 -7.52 -2.97
CA TYR A 12 -12.22 -8.47 -1.99
C TYR A 12 -13.22 -8.71 -0.86
N LYS A 13 -13.93 -9.84 -0.97
CA LYS A 13 -14.97 -10.25 0.01
C LYS A 13 -14.41 -11.03 1.19
N ASP A 14 -13.31 -11.73 0.98
CA ASP A 14 -12.60 -12.51 2.00
C ASP A 14 -11.51 -11.69 2.68
N GLU A 15 -10.85 -12.30 3.66
CA GLU A 15 -9.73 -11.68 4.39
C GLU A 15 -8.51 -11.50 3.48
N ILE A 16 -7.87 -10.33 3.57
CA ILE A 16 -6.81 -9.90 2.64
C ILE A 16 -5.44 -10.18 3.26
N GLU A 17 -4.60 -10.95 2.56
CA GLU A 17 -3.27 -11.35 3.03
C GLU A 17 -2.15 -10.40 2.61
N ASN A 18 -2.38 -9.65 1.52
CA ASN A 18 -1.40 -8.75 0.92
C ASN A 18 -2.09 -7.45 0.54
N ILE A 19 -1.45 -6.31 0.78
CA ILE A 19 -1.92 -5.01 0.29
C ILE A 19 -0.79 -4.23 -0.36
N VAL A 20 -1.15 -3.42 -1.35
CA VAL A 20 -0.24 -2.44 -1.96
C VAL A 20 -0.73 -1.05 -1.60
N ILE A 21 0.14 -0.20 -1.05
CA ILE A 21 -0.15 1.19 -0.71
C ILE A 21 0.74 2.08 -1.59
N ALA A 22 0.13 3.00 -2.31
CA ALA A 22 0.82 3.95 -3.19
C ALA A 22 0.32 5.37 -2.93
N ASN A 23 1.15 6.37 -3.25
CA ASN A 23 0.71 7.77 -3.18
C ASN A 23 -0.14 8.10 -4.43
N GLY A 24 -1.36 8.58 -4.24
CA GLY A 24 -2.28 8.89 -5.35
C GLY A 24 -1.87 10.12 -6.19
N ALA A 25 -0.98 10.97 -5.69
CA ALA A 25 -0.46 12.14 -6.39
C ALA A 25 0.76 11.81 -7.26
N ASP A 26 1.42 10.68 -7.02
CA ASP A 26 2.52 10.23 -7.88
C ASP A 26 2.10 9.02 -8.70
N SER A 27 1.90 9.25 -10.00
CA SER A 27 1.60 8.21 -10.98
C SER A 27 2.79 7.27 -11.26
N SER A 28 3.97 7.66 -10.78
CA SER A 28 5.20 6.93 -11.00
C SER A 28 5.28 5.69 -10.09
N GLY A 29 5.34 4.50 -10.69
CA GLY A 29 5.25 3.22 -9.98
C GLY A 29 3.86 2.58 -9.93
N ILE A 30 2.77 3.33 -10.14
CA ILE A 30 1.40 2.78 -10.07
C ILE A 30 1.12 1.74 -11.17
N ILE A 31 1.57 2.01 -12.40
CA ILE A 31 1.33 1.09 -13.52
C ILE A 31 2.01 -0.26 -13.25
N SER A 32 3.25 -0.24 -12.79
CA SER A 32 4.00 -1.47 -12.47
C SER A 32 3.46 -2.15 -11.22
N SER A 33 2.97 -1.38 -10.23
CA SER A 33 2.41 -1.94 -9.01
C SER A 33 1.09 -2.68 -9.26
N SER A 34 0.36 -2.35 -10.33
CA SER A 34 -0.83 -3.11 -10.73
C SER A 34 -0.53 -4.57 -11.09
N VAL A 35 0.61 -4.82 -11.75
CA VAL A 35 1.06 -6.18 -12.08
C VAL A 35 1.44 -6.94 -10.81
N LEU A 36 2.16 -6.27 -9.89
CA LEU A 36 2.48 -6.84 -8.58
C LEU A 36 1.23 -7.18 -7.80
N ALA A 37 0.31 -6.23 -7.65
CA ALA A 37 -0.95 -6.38 -6.93
C ALA A 37 -1.76 -7.56 -7.49
N LYS A 38 -1.82 -7.70 -8.82
CA LYS A 38 -2.48 -8.85 -9.46
C LYS A 38 -1.77 -10.17 -9.15
N LYS A 39 -0.43 -10.21 -9.19
CA LYS A 39 0.34 -11.43 -8.90
C LYS A 39 0.13 -11.92 -7.45
N ILE A 40 0.09 -11.01 -6.49
CA ILE A 40 -0.05 -11.34 -5.06
C ILE A 40 -1.50 -11.30 -4.55
N ASN A 41 -2.47 -11.15 -5.45
CA ASN A 41 -3.90 -11.01 -5.16
C ASN A 41 -4.19 -9.94 -4.08
N ALA A 42 -3.68 -8.72 -4.28
CA ALA A 42 -3.80 -7.61 -3.34
C ALA A 42 -4.62 -6.44 -3.91
N PRO A 43 -5.42 -5.74 -3.10
CA PRO A 43 -5.92 -4.42 -3.45
C PRO A 43 -4.79 -3.37 -3.45
N ILE A 44 -4.98 -2.34 -4.27
CA ILE A 44 -4.15 -1.13 -4.26
C ILE A 44 -4.92 -0.04 -3.54
N LEU A 45 -4.37 0.47 -2.45
CA LEU A 45 -4.94 1.55 -1.66
C LEU A 45 -4.10 2.81 -1.86
N TYR A 46 -4.78 3.94 -2.11
CA TYR A 46 -4.10 5.23 -2.29
C TYR A 46 -4.07 6.03 -1.00
N THR A 47 -2.92 6.65 -0.74
CA THR A 47 -2.66 7.56 0.38
C THR A 47 -1.94 8.83 -0.11
N ASN A 48 -1.65 9.77 0.79
CA ASN A 48 -0.62 10.81 0.62
C ASN A 48 0.45 10.67 1.72
N LYS A 49 1.44 11.58 1.72
CA LYS A 49 2.63 11.50 2.58
C LYS A 49 2.31 11.26 4.04
N ASP A 50 1.45 12.09 4.63
CA ASP A 50 1.12 12.09 6.05
C ASP A 50 -0.38 11.88 6.29
N TYR A 51 -1.00 10.97 5.52
CA TYR A 51 -2.46 10.81 5.49
C TYR A 51 -3.08 10.50 6.84
N HIS A 52 -2.33 9.91 7.75
CA HIS A 52 -2.75 9.65 9.12
C HIS A 52 -3.11 10.92 9.91
N LYS A 53 -2.69 12.10 9.45
CA LYS A 53 -3.05 13.41 10.04
C LYS A 53 -4.37 13.96 9.47
N ASP A 54 -4.91 13.37 8.39
CA ASP A 54 -6.14 13.78 7.75
C ASP A 54 -7.35 13.07 8.37
N TYR A 55 -8.41 13.81 8.70
CA TYR A 55 -9.66 13.27 9.23
C TYR A 55 -10.37 12.34 8.23
N THR A 56 -10.15 12.52 6.93
CA THR A 56 -10.74 11.67 5.88
C THR A 56 -10.10 10.28 5.81
N SER A 57 -8.97 10.07 6.50
CA SER A 57 -8.22 8.82 6.47
C SER A 57 -8.82 7.70 7.34
N LYS A 58 -9.77 8.03 8.22
CA LYS A 58 -10.37 7.08 9.16
C LYS A 58 -10.83 5.79 8.45
N GLU A 59 -11.56 5.94 7.36
CA GLU A 59 -12.10 4.79 6.62
C GLU A 59 -11.03 3.92 5.97
N PHE A 60 -9.92 4.54 5.53
CA PHE A 60 -8.78 3.79 5.01
C PHE A 60 -8.17 2.91 6.10
N PHE A 61 -7.95 3.46 7.29
CA PHE A 61 -7.38 2.69 8.40
C PHE A 61 -8.35 1.66 8.97
N ASP A 62 -9.65 1.98 9.06
CA ASP A 62 -10.68 1.03 9.49
C ASP A 62 -10.78 -0.15 8.53
N PHE A 63 -10.80 0.11 7.21
CA PHE A 63 -10.77 -0.95 6.20
C PHE A 63 -9.57 -1.88 6.40
N ILE A 64 -8.37 -1.32 6.61
CA ILE A 64 -7.18 -2.14 6.85
C ILE A 64 -7.30 -2.94 8.15
N LYS A 65 -7.81 -2.33 9.24
CA LYS A 65 -7.98 -3.01 10.53
C LYS A 65 -8.92 -4.20 10.45
N ASP A 66 -10.00 -4.04 9.71
CA ASP A 66 -11.15 -4.97 9.69
C ASP A 66 -10.99 -6.07 8.64
N ARG A 67 -10.26 -5.80 7.55
CA ARG A 67 -10.24 -6.67 6.36
C ARG A 67 -8.87 -7.27 6.05
N VAL A 68 -7.79 -6.72 6.60
CA VAL A 68 -6.41 -7.16 6.31
C VAL A 68 -5.87 -7.99 7.47
N LYS A 69 -5.32 -9.17 7.16
CA LYS A 69 -4.71 -10.08 8.14
C LYS A 69 -3.64 -9.38 8.96
N LYS A 70 -3.57 -9.64 10.26
CA LYS A 70 -2.62 -8.97 11.15
C LYS A 70 -1.15 -9.23 10.79
N ASP A 71 -0.82 -10.31 10.10
CA ASP A 71 0.53 -10.65 9.64
C ASP A 71 0.73 -10.44 8.12
N ALA A 72 -0.18 -9.70 7.48
CA ALA A 72 -0.17 -9.42 6.05
C ALA A 72 1.15 -8.78 5.58
N LYS A 73 1.47 -9.03 4.31
CA LYS A 73 2.54 -8.28 3.62
C LYS A 73 1.98 -6.96 3.10
N VAL A 74 2.68 -5.88 3.40
CA VAL A 74 2.30 -4.52 3.02
C VAL A 74 3.39 -3.95 2.12
N TYR A 75 3.06 -3.72 0.86
CA TYR A 75 3.98 -3.15 -0.11
C TYR A 75 3.77 -1.64 -0.20
N ILE A 76 4.75 -0.86 0.22
CA ILE A 76 4.74 0.61 0.11
C ILE A 76 5.46 0.99 -1.18
N ILE A 77 4.76 1.66 -2.10
CA ILE A 77 5.32 2.11 -3.37
C ILE A 77 5.72 3.58 -3.26
N GLY A 78 7.01 3.86 -3.41
CA GLY A 78 7.57 5.20 -3.34
C GLY A 78 8.42 5.47 -2.08
N GLY A 79 9.28 6.47 -2.20
CA GLY A 79 10.18 6.89 -1.13
C GLY A 79 9.48 7.68 -0.01
N ASP A 80 10.26 8.11 0.99
CA ASP A 80 9.77 8.86 2.15
C ASP A 80 9.11 10.20 1.78
N SER A 81 9.54 10.82 0.68
CA SER A 81 8.92 12.04 0.13
C SER A 81 7.45 11.85 -0.28
N LEU A 82 7.03 10.62 -0.56
CA LEU A 82 5.67 10.28 -0.99
C LEU A 82 4.86 9.62 0.10
N ILE A 83 5.47 8.76 0.92
CA ILE A 83 4.82 8.08 2.05
C ILE A 83 5.82 8.11 3.19
N SER A 84 5.53 8.87 4.25
CA SER A 84 6.50 9.08 5.31
C SER A 84 6.71 7.85 6.17
N ASP A 85 7.87 7.76 6.81
CA ASP A 85 8.09 6.76 7.85
C ASP A 85 7.14 6.95 9.06
N GLU A 86 6.69 8.19 9.32
CA GLU A 86 5.63 8.47 10.30
C GLU A 86 4.32 7.76 9.94
N PHE A 87 3.89 7.82 8.66
CA PHE A 87 2.73 7.09 8.20
C PHE A 87 2.88 5.57 8.39
N ILE A 88 4.07 5.01 8.10
CA ILE A 88 4.37 3.59 8.31
C ILE A 88 4.30 3.23 9.80
N GLY A 89 4.84 4.09 10.67
CA GLY A 89 4.74 3.94 12.13
C GLY A 89 3.28 3.90 12.58
N TYR A 90 2.49 4.90 12.15
CA TYR A 90 1.06 4.97 12.45
C TYR A 90 0.30 3.73 11.96
N LEU A 91 0.60 3.25 10.75
CA LEU A 91 -0.01 2.05 10.17
C LEU A 91 0.26 0.81 11.04
N ARG A 92 1.49 0.63 11.53
CA ARG A 92 1.83 -0.49 12.43
C ARG A 92 1.12 -0.38 13.77
N GLU A 93 1.11 0.81 14.35
CA GLU A 93 0.51 1.02 15.68
C GLU A 93 -1.00 0.88 15.68
N ASN A 94 -1.67 1.38 14.63
CA ASN A 94 -3.12 1.45 14.57
C ASN A 94 -3.76 0.22 13.91
N CYS A 95 -3.07 -0.45 12.98
CA CYS A 95 -3.65 -1.56 12.24
C CYS A 95 -3.09 -2.92 12.66
N SER A 96 -1.77 -3.08 12.62
CA SER A 96 -1.07 -4.26 13.15
C SER A 96 0.44 -4.09 13.23
N LYS A 97 1.03 -4.42 14.38
CA LYS A 97 2.49 -4.43 14.57
C LYS A 97 3.18 -5.57 13.81
N ASN A 98 2.43 -6.62 13.44
CA ASN A 98 2.95 -7.81 12.78
C ASN A 98 2.97 -7.70 11.25
N PHE A 99 2.56 -6.56 10.68
CA PHE A 99 2.65 -6.33 9.24
C PHE A 99 4.09 -6.45 8.74
N LYS A 100 4.27 -7.23 7.68
CA LYS A 100 5.54 -7.39 6.96
C LYS A 100 5.64 -6.29 5.92
N ILE A 101 6.05 -5.11 6.35
CA ILE A 101 6.11 -3.91 5.51
C ILE A 101 7.39 -3.91 4.67
N MET A 102 7.23 -3.78 3.36
CA MET A 102 8.32 -3.68 2.39
C MET A 102 8.14 -2.42 1.55
N ARG A 103 9.14 -1.54 1.55
CA ARG A 103 9.15 -0.33 0.72
C ARG A 103 9.88 -0.61 -0.60
N LEU A 104 9.21 -0.35 -1.71
CA LEU A 104 9.75 -0.43 -3.07
C LEU A 104 9.89 0.99 -3.61
N SER A 105 11.12 1.49 -3.69
CA SER A 105 11.44 2.85 -4.11
C SER A 105 12.85 2.94 -4.71
N GLY A 106 13.06 3.90 -5.60
CA GLY A 106 14.37 4.26 -6.15
C GLY A 106 14.55 5.77 -6.25
N ALA A 107 15.70 6.21 -6.77
CA ALA A 107 15.99 7.64 -6.96
C ALA A 107 15.04 8.31 -7.97
N ASP A 108 14.45 7.52 -8.87
CA ASP A 108 13.43 7.96 -9.79
C ASP A 108 12.37 6.86 -10.03
N ARG A 109 11.41 7.18 -10.90
CA ARG A 109 10.33 6.28 -11.30
C ARG A 109 10.79 5.01 -12.01
N PHE A 110 11.90 5.07 -12.75
CA PHE A 110 12.42 3.93 -13.50
C PHE A 110 13.06 2.92 -12.55
N ILE A 111 13.84 3.40 -11.58
CA ILE A 111 14.44 2.55 -10.55
C ILE A 111 13.35 1.97 -9.63
N THR A 112 12.35 2.77 -9.26
CA THR A 112 11.17 2.28 -8.51
C THR A 112 10.47 1.16 -9.29
N ASN A 113 10.19 1.36 -10.58
CA ASN A 113 9.60 0.33 -11.44
C ASN A 113 10.47 -0.92 -11.52
N TYR A 114 11.78 -0.78 -11.64
CA TYR A 114 12.71 -1.90 -11.65
C TYR A 114 12.62 -2.73 -10.35
N HIS A 115 12.56 -2.09 -9.19
CA HIS A 115 12.36 -2.79 -7.91
C HIS A 115 11.02 -3.53 -7.84
N ILE A 116 9.94 -2.90 -8.33
CA ILE A 116 8.63 -3.55 -8.41
C ILE A 116 8.69 -4.78 -9.30
N VAL A 117 9.25 -4.67 -10.51
CA VAL A 117 9.36 -5.79 -11.45
C VAL A 117 10.23 -6.90 -10.87
N LYS A 118 11.33 -6.56 -10.19
CA LYS A 118 12.17 -7.54 -9.52
C LYS A 118 11.39 -8.32 -8.45
N GLU A 119 10.57 -7.64 -7.65
CA GLU A 119 9.67 -8.29 -6.68
C GLU A 119 8.60 -9.15 -7.37
N VAL A 120 8.06 -8.69 -8.50
CA VAL A 120 7.13 -9.49 -9.33
C VAL A 120 7.79 -10.79 -9.80
N TYR A 121 9.10 -10.87 -9.99
CA TYR A 121 9.79 -12.10 -10.41
C TYR A 121 10.56 -12.80 -9.29
N ALA A 122 10.52 -12.29 -8.07
CA ALA A 122 11.06 -12.99 -6.91
C ALA A 122 10.31 -14.32 -6.71
N LYS A 123 11.07 -15.38 -6.43
CA LYS A 123 10.56 -16.74 -6.19
C LYS A 123 10.14 -16.91 -4.74
#